data_AF-A0A0K2UA52-F1
#
_entry.id   AF-A0A0K2UA52-F1
#
_cell.length_a   1.000
_cell.length_b   1.000
_cell.length_c   1.000
_cell.angle_alpha   90.00
_cell.angle_beta   90.00
_cell.angle_gamma   90.00
#
_symmetry.space_group_name_H-M   'P 1'
#
loop_
_entity.id
_entity.type
_entity.pdbx_description
1 polymer ?
#
loop_
_entity_poly.entity_id
_entity_poly.type
_entity_poly.pdbx_seq_one_letter_code
_entity_poly.pdbx_strand_id
1 'polypeptide(L)' 'MVLKDVASDGKKMIPFFFKAGKKIYQEAYYKVLRFTILPWLKATYLEDNYVWIQDGVPSHTSAKWQKLCTDNMADFWA' A
#
# COMPACT_ATOMS: atom_id res chain seq x y z
N MET A 1 -12.38 -8.34 5.41
CA MET A 1 -11.06 -8.39 4.74
C MET A 1 -10.09 -7.51 5.50
N VAL A 2 -8.81 -7.89 5.57
CA VAL A 2 -7.77 -7.17 6.30
C VAL A 2 -6.59 -6.92 5.38
N LEU A 3 -5.97 -5.76 5.47
CA LEU A 3 -4.68 -5.45 4.85
C LEU A 3 -3.61 -5.29 5.93
N LYS A 4 -2.45 -5.89 5.70
CA LYS A 4 -1.31 -5.89 6.62
C LYS A 4 -0.03 -5.77 5.82
N ASP A 5 0.82 -4.84 6.23
CA ASP A 5 2.15 -4.67 5.67
C ASP A 5 3.20 -4.98 6.73
N VAL A 6 4.20 -5.76 6.32
CA VAL A 6 5.35 -6.14 7.15
C VAL A 6 6.60 -5.93 6.31
N ALA A 7 7.55 -5.21 6.86
CA ALA A 7 8.82 -4.97 6.21
C ALA A 7 9.88 -6.02 6.60
N SER A 8 10.95 -6.10 5.83
CA SER A 8 12.06 -7.04 6.04
C SER A 8 12.79 -6.83 7.37
N ASP A 9 12.77 -5.61 7.91
CA ASP A 9 13.33 -5.26 9.23
C ASP A 9 12.36 -5.56 10.39
N GLY A 10 11.23 -6.19 10.10
CA GLY A 10 10.25 -6.62 11.09
C GLY A 10 9.29 -5.53 11.57
N LYS A 11 9.38 -4.30 11.05
CA LYS A 11 8.38 -3.27 11.33
C LYS A 11 7.05 -3.62 10.68
N LYS A 12 5.96 -3.25 11.35
CA LYS A 12 4.59 -3.67 10.99
C LYS A 12 3.68 -2.47 10.98
N MET A 13 2.86 -2.35 9.94
CA MET A 13 1.75 -1.42 9.94
C MET A 13 0.64 -1.94 10.85
N ILE A 14 -0.07 -1.03 11.54
CA ILE A 14 -1.32 -1.39 12.21
C ILE A 14 -2.28 -1.94 11.13
N PRO A 15 -2.84 -3.16 11.29
CA PRO A 15 -3.71 -3.75 10.29
C PRO A 15 -4.90 -2.86 9.94
N PHE A 16 -5.17 -2.69 8.65
CA PHE A 16 -6.36 -1.98 8.17
C PHE A 16 -7.52 -2.95 7.99
N PHE A 17 -8.63 -2.70 8.67
CA PHE A 17 -9.83 -3.53 8.60
C PHE A 17 -10.86 -2.91 7.66
N PHE A 18 -11.16 -3.60 6.57
CA PHE A 18 -12.26 -3.20 5.70
C PHE A 18 -13.59 -3.58 6.33
N LYS A 19 -14.58 -2.68 6.22
CA LYS A 19 -15.94 -2.91 6.72
C LYS A 19 -16.54 -4.17 6.07
N ALA A 20 -17.15 -5.03 6.90
CA ALA A 20 -17.79 -6.25 6.46
C ALA A 20 -18.91 -5.98 5.43
N GLY A 21 -19.10 -6.92 4.49
CA GLY A 21 -20.13 -6.85 3.45
C GLY A 21 -19.87 -5.83 2.33
N LYS A 22 -18.80 -5.02 2.40
CA LYS A 22 -18.41 -4.13 1.30
C LYS A 22 -17.49 -4.86 0.33
N LYS A 23 -17.87 -4.89 -0.95
CA LYS A 23 -16.94 -5.19 -2.04
C LYS A 23 -15.86 -4.10 -2.07
N ILE A 24 -14.61 -4.53 -2.05
CA ILE A 24 -13.48 -3.61 -2.17
C ILE A 24 -13.23 -3.39 -3.65
N TYR A 25 -13.48 -2.17 -4.10
CA TYR A 25 -13.18 -1.73 -5.46
C TYR A 25 -11.80 -1.06 -5.51
N GLN A 26 -11.30 -0.83 -6.73
CA GLN A 26 -10.02 -0.17 -6.98
C GLN A 26 -9.88 1.15 -6.22
N GLU A 27 -10.97 1.93 -6.12
CA GLU A 27 -10.96 3.21 -5.39
C GLU A 27 -10.78 3.05 -3.88
N ALA A 28 -11.36 2.00 -3.29
CA ALA A 28 -11.20 1.73 -1.86
C ALA A 28 -9.76 1.35 -1.54
N TYR A 29 -9.13 0.54 -2.40
CA TYR A 29 -7.70 0.25 -2.30
C TYR A 29 -6.87 1.53 -2.44
N TYR A 30 -7.06 2.28 -3.51
CA TYR A 30 -6.33 3.53 -3.74
C TYR A 30 -6.36 4.47 -2.53
N LYS A 31 -7.52 4.59 -1.87
CA LYS A 31 -7.66 5.38 -0.64
C LYS A 31 -6.83 4.82 0.52
N VAL A 32 -6.79 3.51 0.70
CA VAL A 32 -5.95 2.88 1.74
C VAL A 32 -4.46 3.12 1.45
N LEU A 33 -4.02 2.97 0.20
CA LEU A 33 -2.63 3.28 -0.18
C LEU A 33 -2.28 4.73 0.13
N ARG A 34 -3.11 5.67 -0.34
CA ARG A 34 -2.85 7.10 -0.22
C ARG A 34 -2.89 7.61 1.22
N PHE A 35 -3.84 7.14 2.01
CA PHE A 35 -4.13 7.73 3.33
C PHE A 35 -3.69 6.86 4.51
N THR A 36 -3.23 5.64 4.28
CA THR A 36 -2.81 4.73 5.35
C THR A 36 -1.39 4.22 5.12
N ILE A 37 -1.15 3.55 3.99
CA ILE A 37 0.13 2.89 3.72
C ILE A 37 1.24 3.93 3.46
N LEU A 38 1.01 4.88 2.56
CA LEU A 38 2.03 5.86 2.18
C LEU A 38 2.47 6.76 3.36
N PRO A 39 1.56 7.31 4.19
CA PRO A 39 1.96 8.04 5.39
C PRO A 39 2.74 7.17 6.38
N TRP A 40 2.36 5.90 6.54
CA TRP A 40 3.08 4.98 7.41
C TRP A 40 4.50 4.72 6.91
N LEU A 41 4.69 4.47 5.61
CA LEU A 41 6.00 4.28 5.00
C LEU A 41 6.90 5.51 5.22
N LYS A 42 6.41 6.71 4.89
CA LYS A 42 7.16 7.97 5.05
C LYS A 42 7.52 8.28 6.50
N ALA A 43 6.68 7.89 7.46
CA ALA A 43 6.99 8.05 8.87
C ALA A 43 7.97 6.99 9.40
N THR A 44 8.01 5.82 8.75
CA THR A 44 8.79 4.65 9.21
C THR A 44 10.19 4.60 8.60
N TYR A 45 10.33 5.07 7.35
CA TYR A 45 11.56 5.03 6.55
C TYR A 45 11.89 6.43 6.05
N LEU A 46 12.47 7.27 6.91
CA LEU A 46 12.78 8.68 6.59
C LEU A 46 13.79 8.84 5.45
N GLU A 47 14.59 7.81 5.18
CA GLU A 47 15.60 7.79 4.13
C GLU A 47 15.05 7.31 2.77
N ASP A 48 13.76 6.95 2.69
CA ASP A 48 13.15 6.39 1.48
C ASP A 48 14.02 5.25 0.90
N ASN A 49 14.37 4.27 1.73
CA ASN A 49 15.30 3.18 1.39
C ASN A 49 14.63 1.79 1.36
N TYR A 50 13.43 1.71 0.76
CA TYR A 50 12.63 0.50 0.70
C TYR A 50 12.14 0.19 -0.72
N VAL A 51 11.85 -1.09 -0.98
CA VAL A 51 11.18 -1.54 -2.22
C VAL A 51 9.75 -1.95 -1.85
N TRP A 52 8.76 -1.39 -2.54
CA TRP A 52 7.37 -1.84 -2.43
C TRP A 52 7.08 -2.97 -3.41
N ILE A 53 6.52 -4.08 -2.92
CA ILE A 53 6.15 -5.26 -3.73
C ILE A 53 4.73 -5.68 -3.37
N GLN A 54 3.95 -6.12 -4.37
CA GLN A 54 2.57 -6.56 -4.19
C GLN A 54 2.18 -7.61 -5.24
N ASP A 55 1.01 -8.24 -5.08
CA ASP A 55 0.48 -9.17 -6.06
C ASP A 55 -0.21 -8.47 -7.26
N GLY A 56 -0.47 -9.24 -8.33
CA GLY A 56 -1.09 -8.76 -9.57
C GLY A 56 -2.62 -8.65 -9.53
N VAL A 57 -3.25 -8.55 -8.36
CA VAL A 57 -4.72 -8.44 -8.27
C VAL A 57 -5.21 -7.17 -8.99
N PRO A 58 -6.37 -7.18 -9.68
CA PRO A 58 -6.83 -6.05 -10.50
C PRO A 58 -6.95 -4.68 -9.79
N SER A 59 -7.02 -4.66 -8.46
CA SER A 59 -6.95 -3.42 -7.68
C SER A 59 -5.56 -2.78 -7.68
N HIS A 60 -4.53 -3.60 -7.62
CA HIS A 60 -3.13 -3.20 -7.55
C HIS A 60 -2.54 -2.86 -8.94
N THR A 61 -3.11 -3.42 -10.00
CA THR A 61 -2.66 -3.15 -11.39
C THR A 61 -3.36 -1.95 -12.04
N SER A 62 -4.27 -1.28 -11.32
CA SER A 62 -4.95 -0.09 -11.85
C SER A 62 -3.95 1.05 -12.12
N ALA A 63 -4.13 1.79 -13.22
CA ALA A 63 -3.21 2.86 -13.60
C ALA A 63 -3.03 3.93 -12.50
N LYS A 64 -4.10 4.25 -11.76
CA LYS A 64 -4.04 5.21 -10.64
C LYS A 64 -3.22 4.70 -9.46
N TRP A 65 -3.31 3.41 -9.16
CA TRP A 65 -2.52 2.77 -8.11
C TRP A 65 -1.05 2.72 -8.50
N GLN A 66 -0.77 2.17 -9.68
CA GLN A 66 0.57 2.04 -10.25
C GLN A 66 1.29 3.38 -10.28
N LYS A 67 0.63 4.42 -10.81
CA LYS A 67 1.18 5.78 -10.81
C LYS A 67 1.46 6.30 -9.40
N LEU A 68 0.56 6.08 -8.44
CA LEU A 68 0.78 6.54 -7.07
C LEU A 68 2.00 5.87 -6.43
N CYS A 69 2.19 4.57 -6.66
CA CYS A 69 3.37 3.86 -6.19
C CYS A 69 4.65 4.37 -6.87
N THR A 70 4.69 4.44 -8.19
CA THR A 70 5.85 4.95 -8.95
C THR A 70 6.22 6.38 -8.55
N ASP A 71 5.24 7.24 -8.29
CA ASP A 71 5.49 8.65 -7.94
C ASP A 71 5.97 8.85 -6.49
N ASN A 72 5.74 7.90 -5.58
CA ASN A 72 5.89 8.13 -4.13
C ASN A 72 6.69 7.09 -3.36
N MET A 73 6.93 5.91 -3.92
CA MET A 73 7.79 4.89 -3.30
C MET A 73 9.21 5.07 -3.81
N ALA A 74 10.19 4.76 -2.96
CA ALA A 74 11.60 4.82 -3.34
C ALA A 74 11.94 3.89 -4.51
N ASP A 75 11.43 2.66 -4.44
CA ASP A 75 11.41 1.73 -5.54
C ASP A 75 10.10 0.92 -5.50
N PHE A 76 9.63 0.50 -6.66
CA PHE A 76 8.35 -0.17 -6.82
C PHE A 76 8.44 -1.30 -7.85
N TRP A 77 8.18 -2.52 -7.38
CA TRP A 77 8.05 -3.71 -8.22
C TRP A 77 6.59 -4.15 -8.28
N ALA A 78 5.98 -3.95 -9.44
CA ALA A 78 4.63 -4.35 -9.79
C ALA A 78 4.54 -5.74 -10.42
#